data_AF-A0A8H7N2I6-F1
#
_entry.id   AF-A0A8H7N2I6-F1
#
_cell.length_a   1.000
_cell.length_b   1.000
_cell.length_c   1.000
_cell.angle_alpha   90.00
_cell.angle_beta   90.00
_cell.angle_gamma   90.00
#
_symmetry.space_group_name_H-M   'P 1'
#
loop_
_entity.id
_entity.type
_entity.pdbx_description
1 polymer ?
#
loop_
_entity_poly.entity_id
_entity_poly.type
_entity_poly.pdbx_seq_one_letter_code
_entity_poly.pdbx_strand_id
1 'polypeptide(L)'
;MASQASTVQFLCKNCQGIRLDDGVLDGFAGQSEDGYPVLEFESGREPKRVQVVYYEDLLPDLSGLLQSHQDTQCAFCRYLREAILRANIEVGPREILISVQYRWFTEQDEENLSCLSVALTSVQGRWKKYLFFKVESNEVDVASWLGIHRCPEPAVWCPENIEWVQDLLETTDNAANSSTIPRGLPTRLIDVGETWTCSPRIMHTADLGEQRVRYCALSYCWGGQKMLRRSSRRQKSRYRNFASASQSRR
;
A
#
# COMPACT_ATOMS: atom_id res chain seq x y z
N MET A 1 28.93 -29.09 -0.13
CA MET A 1 28.30 -29.09 -1.47
C MET A 1 26.88 -28.60 -1.29
N ALA A 2 26.67 -27.29 -1.42
CA ALA A 2 25.36 -26.68 -1.29
C ALA A 2 24.58 -26.93 -2.59
N SER A 3 23.44 -27.60 -2.45
CA SER A 3 22.47 -27.83 -3.52
C SER A 3 21.99 -26.49 -4.07
N GLN A 4 22.33 -26.20 -5.33
CA GLN A 4 21.70 -25.13 -6.10
C GLN A 4 20.20 -25.45 -6.22
N ALA A 5 19.38 -24.82 -5.38
CA ALA A 5 17.94 -24.84 -5.54
C ALA A 5 17.63 -24.10 -6.85
N SER A 6 17.24 -24.87 -7.87
CA SER A 6 16.64 -24.36 -9.11
C SER A 6 15.49 -23.41 -8.74
N THR A 7 15.70 -22.12 -8.94
CA THR A 7 14.66 -21.10 -8.77
C THR A 7 13.65 -21.28 -9.90
N VAL A 8 12.61 -22.05 -9.62
CA VAL A 8 11.45 -22.22 -10.51
C VAL A 8 10.99 -20.82 -10.93
N GLN A 9 11.00 -20.56 -12.23
CA GLN A 9 10.67 -19.25 -12.78
C GLN A 9 9.15 -19.07 -12.74
N PHE A 10 8.63 -18.55 -11.62
CA PHE A 10 7.18 -18.38 -11.37
C PHE A 10 6.51 -17.25 -12.17
N LEU A 11 7.23 -16.60 -13.09
CA LEU A 11 6.77 -15.44 -13.86
C LEU A 11 6.85 -15.73 -15.36
N CYS A 12 5.79 -15.44 -16.12
CA CYS A 12 5.85 -15.47 -17.58
C CYS A 12 6.70 -14.33 -18.13
N LYS A 13 7.04 -14.38 -19.43
CA LYS A 13 7.85 -13.35 -20.12
C LYS A 13 7.31 -11.93 -19.89
N ASN A 14 5.99 -11.75 -19.93
CA ASN A 14 5.36 -10.44 -19.72
C ASN A 14 5.46 -9.96 -18.27
N CYS A 15 5.48 -10.88 -17.30
CA CYS A 15 5.59 -10.55 -15.88
C CYS A 15 7.03 -10.35 -15.41
N GLN A 16 8.04 -10.58 -16.26
CA GLN A 16 9.44 -10.47 -15.82
C GLN A 16 9.77 -9.06 -15.33
N GLY A 17 9.11 -8.01 -15.86
CA GLY A 17 9.29 -6.64 -15.39
C GLY A 17 8.87 -6.40 -13.94
N ILE A 18 8.14 -7.33 -13.29
CA ILE A 18 7.86 -7.25 -11.85
C ILE A 18 9.15 -7.43 -11.04
N ARG A 19 10.14 -8.13 -11.57
CA ARG A 19 11.46 -8.20 -10.93
C ARG A 19 12.06 -6.80 -10.97
N LEU A 20 12.43 -6.30 -9.79
CA LEU A 20 13.16 -5.04 -9.69
C LEU A 20 14.52 -5.24 -10.34
N ASP A 21 14.78 -4.43 -11.35
CA ASP A 21 16.03 -4.39 -12.11
C ASP A 21 16.48 -2.94 -12.12
N ASP A 22 17.56 -2.66 -11.39
CA ASP A 22 18.10 -1.31 -11.23
C ASP A 22 18.43 -0.67 -12.59
N GLY A 23 18.80 -1.48 -13.60
CA GLY A 23 19.05 -1.01 -14.97
C GLY A 23 17.80 -0.48 -15.69
N VAL A 24 16.61 -0.81 -15.22
CA VAL A 24 15.32 -0.34 -15.77
C VAL A 24 14.70 0.76 -14.89
N LEU A 25 15.05 0.80 -13.60
CA LEU A 25 14.54 1.81 -12.67
C LEU A 25 15.05 3.22 -13.01
N ASP A 26 16.18 3.33 -13.72
CA ASP A 26 16.79 4.63 -14.08
C ASP A 26 17.08 5.46 -12.81
N GLY A 27 17.50 4.75 -11.76
CA GLY A 27 17.99 5.29 -10.50
C GLY A 27 19.46 4.93 -10.29
N PHE A 28 20.07 5.51 -9.26
CA PHE A 28 21.47 5.30 -8.92
C PHE A 28 21.60 4.95 -7.43
N ALA A 29 22.72 4.33 -7.07
CA ALA A 29 23.02 4.00 -5.68
C ALA A 29 23.41 5.28 -4.93
N GLY A 30 22.64 5.60 -3.91
CA GLY A 30 22.90 6.61 -2.90
C GLY A 30 23.27 6.01 -1.55
N GLN A 31 23.38 6.88 -0.54
CA GLN A 31 23.63 6.48 0.85
C GLN A 31 22.70 7.26 1.78
N SER A 32 22.02 6.54 2.68
CA SER A 32 21.24 7.16 3.76
C SER A 32 22.16 7.87 4.76
N GLU A 33 21.59 8.69 5.66
CA GLU A 33 22.34 9.34 6.76
C GLU A 33 23.07 8.33 7.65
N ASP A 34 22.48 7.15 7.83
CA ASP A 34 23.05 6.02 8.59
C ASP A 34 24.07 5.19 7.79
N GLY A 35 24.36 5.56 6.54
CA GLY A 35 25.35 4.90 5.68
C GLY A 35 24.87 3.64 4.96
N TYR A 36 23.56 3.36 4.97
CA TYR A 36 23.01 2.22 4.21
C TYR A 36 22.82 2.58 2.74
N PRO A 37 23.00 1.62 1.81
CA PRO A 37 22.72 1.86 0.40
C PRO A 37 21.21 2.08 0.19
N VAL A 38 20.88 3.10 -0.60
CA VAL A 38 19.50 3.46 -0.99
C VAL A 38 19.42 3.71 -2.48
N LEU A 39 18.27 3.43 -3.09
CA LEU A 39 17.99 3.77 -4.48
C LEU A 39 17.53 5.23 -4.57
N GLU A 40 18.33 6.07 -5.24
CA GLU A 40 18.00 7.48 -5.50
C GLU A 40 17.65 7.69 -6.98
N PHE A 41 16.82 8.68 -7.27
CA PHE A 41 16.51 9.14 -8.62
C PHE A 41 16.98 10.59 -8.83
N GLU A 42 17.12 11.00 -10.09
CA GLU A 42 17.37 12.40 -10.40
C GLU A 42 16.27 13.28 -9.81
N SER A 43 16.67 14.32 -9.08
CA SER A 43 15.76 15.14 -8.29
C SER A 43 14.64 15.74 -9.15
N GLY A 44 13.41 15.31 -8.90
CA GLY A 44 12.21 15.82 -9.55
C GLY A 44 11.02 15.85 -8.59
N ARG A 45 10.18 16.90 -8.66
CA ARG A 45 9.02 17.04 -7.75
C ARG A 45 7.89 16.04 -8.03
N GLU A 46 7.95 15.28 -9.12
CA GLU A 46 6.90 14.34 -9.52
C GLU A 46 7.15 12.92 -9.00
N PRO A 47 6.11 12.20 -8.56
CA PRO A 47 6.23 10.79 -8.18
C PRO A 47 6.77 9.95 -9.35
N LYS A 48 7.95 9.32 -9.20
CA LYS A 48 8.50 8.41 -10.20
C LYS A 48 7.58 7.19 -10.34
N ARG A 49 7.25 6.85 -11.59
CA ARG A 49 6.42 5.69 -11.93
C ARG A 49 7.18 4.84 -12.93
N VAL A 50 7.46 3.60 -12.54
CA VAL A 50 8.12 2.64 -13.43
C VAL A 50 7.09 1.64 -13.92
N GLN A 51 6.77 1.70 -15.21
CA GLN A 51 5.86 0.76 -15.86
C GLN A 51 6.55 -0.60 -15.99
N VAL A 52 5.96 -1.63 -15.39
CA VAL A 52 6.58 -2.96 -15.32
C VAL A 52 5.85 -3.99 -16.17
N VAL A 53 4.52 -3.90 -16.25
CA VAL A 53 3.71 -4.83 -17.05
C VAL A 53 2.48 -4.16 -17.63
N TYR A 54 2.12 -4.52 -18.85
CA TYR A 54 0.91 -4.06 -19.53
C TYR A 54 0.12 -5.25 -20.10
N TYR A 55 -1.21 -5.24 -19.95
CA TYR A 55 -2.11 -6.21 -20.55
C TYR A 55 -3.33 -5.55 -21.17
N GLU A 56 -3.90 -6.25 -22.15
CA GLU A 56 -5.26 -6.04 -22.64
C GLU A 56 -6.06 -7.28 -22.25
N ASP A 57 -7.24 -7.09 -21.66
CA ASP A 57 -8.06 -8.20 -21.20
C ASP A 57 -9.57 -7.85 -21.20
N LEU A 58 -10.40 -8.83 -20.92
CA LEU A 58 -11.85 -8.76 -20.97
C LEU A 58 -12.45 -9.00 -19.58
N LEU A 59 -13.20 -8.04 -19.06
CA LEU A 59 -14.09 -8.29 -17.93
C LEU A 59 -15.37 -9.01 -18.39
N PRO A 60 -16.01 -9.82 -17.52
CA PRO A 60 -15.68 -10.01 -16.10
C PRO A 60 -14.62 -11.08 -15.84
N ASP A 61 -14.26 -11.91 -16.82
CA ASP A 61 -13.54 -13.16 -16.55
C ASP A 61 -12.01 -13.05 -16.58
N LEU A 62 -11.49 -12.00 -17.22
CA LEU A 62 -10.07 -11.75 -17.45
C LEU A 62 -9.40 -12.98 -18.11
N SER A 63 -9.93 -13.35 -19.27
CA SER A 63 -9.54 -14.55 -20.01
C SER A 63 -8.06 -14.53 -20.42
N GLY A 64 -7.49 -13.35 -20.72
CA GLY A 64 -6.08 -13.21 -21.08
C GLY A 64 -5.14 -13.58 -19.93
N LEU A 65 -5.38 -13.03 -18.74
CA LEU A 65 -4.62 -13.38 -17.54
C LEU A 65 -4.84 -14.84 -17.13
N LEU A 66 -6.06 -15.38 -17.28
CA LEU A 66 -6.36 -16.79 -17.00
C LEU A 66 -5.56 -17.71 -17.93
N GLN A 67 -5.61 -17.46 -19.23
CA GLN A 67 -4.89 -18.24 -20.24
C GLN A 67 -3.38 -18.16 -20.00
N SER A 68 -2.85 -16.95 -19.75
CA SER A 68 -1.44 -16.77 -19.45
C SER A 68 -0.99 -17.58 -18.24
N HIS A 69 -1.80 -17.62 -17.17
CA HIS A 69 -1.52 -18.48 -16.02
C HIS A 69 -1.57 -19.97 -16.39
N GLN A 70 -2.57 -20.43 -17.13
CA GLN A 70 -2.69 -21.84 -17.51
C GLN A 70 -1.49 -22.32 -18.33
N ASP A 71 -1.07 -21.51 -19.31
CA ASP A 71 0.00 -21.88 -20.24
C ASP A 71 1.39 -21.83 -19.60
N THR A 72 1.62 -20.89 -18.69
CA THR A 72 2.98 -20.60 -18.16
C THR A 72 3.13 -20.91 -16.69
N GLN A 73 2.05 -21.27 -16.00
CA GLN A 73 2.00 -21.40 -14.54
C GLN A 73 2.44 -20.13 -13.80
N CYS A 74 2.29 -18.96 -14.44
CA CYS A 74 2.69 -17.68 -13.87
C CYS A 74 1.86 -17.35 -12.61
N ALA A 75 2.53 -17.27 -11.47
CA ALA A 75 1.90 -16.98 -10.19
C ALA A 75 1.34 -15.55 -10.14
N PHE A 76 2.04 -14.59 -10.77
CA PHE A 76 1.60 -13.20 -10.79
C PHE A 76 0.34 -12.99 -11.65
N CYS A 77 0.23 -13.64 -12.81
CA CYS A 77 -0.99 -13.57 -13.63
C CYS A 77 -2.22 -14.05 -12.85
N ARG A 78 -2.09 -15.18 -12.14
CA ARG A 78 -3.15 -15.71 -11.26
C ARG A 78 -3.51 -14.70 -10.16
N TYR A 79 -2.50 -14.23 -9.43
CA TYR A 79 -2.70 -13.30 -8.32
C TYR A 79 -3.38 -12.00 -8.77
N LEU A 80 -2.90 -11.41 -9.87
CA LEU A 80 -3.44 -10.18 -10.45
C LEU A 80 -4.90 -10.35 -10.86
N ARG A 81 -5.22 -11.45 -11.56
CA ARG A 81 -6.60 -11.78 -11.93
C ARG A 81 -7.49 -11.87 -10.68
N GLU A 82 -7.11 -12.67 -9.70
CA GLU A 82 -7.87 -12.84 -8.47
C GLU A 82 -8.07 -11.53 -7.70
N ALA A 83 -7.06 -10.65 -7.68
CA ALA A 83 -7.16 -9.35 -7.04
C ALA A 83 -8.17 -8.43 -7.76
N ILE A 84 -8.16 -8.41 -9.09
CA ILE A 84 -9.11 -7.61 -9.89
C ILE A 84 -10.54 -8.13 -9.70
N LEU A 85 -10.75 -9.44 -9.74
CA LEU A 85 -12.07 -10.03 -9.52
C LEU A 85 -12.60 -9.75 -8.10
N ARG A 86 -11.74 -9.86 -7.08
CA ARG A 86 -12.10 -9.54 -5.68
C ARG A 86 -12.45 -8.07 -5.49
N ALA A 87 -11.88 -7.17 -6.29
CA ALA A 87 -12.25 -5.75 -6.26
C ALA A 87 -13.70 -5.49 -6.70
N ASN A 88 -14.36 -6.48 -7.32
CA ASN A 88 -15.76 -6.48 -7.73
C ASN A 88 -16.17 -5.18 -8.43
N ILE A 89 -15.46 -4.87 -9.52
CA ILE A 89 -15.66 -3.65 -10.28
C ILE A 89 -16.97 -3.79 -11.06
N GLU A 90 -17.97 -3.02 -10.68
CA GLU A 90 -19.31 -3.00 -11.30
C GLU A 90 -19.29 -2.32 -12.68
N VAL A 91 -18.63 -2.96 -13.62
CA VAL A 91 -18.59 -2.58 -15.03
C VAL A 91 -18.90 -3.85 -15.80
N GLY A 92 -19.98 -3.84 -16.59
CA GLY A 92 -20.38 -5.01 -17.38
C GLY A 92 -19.28 -5.49 -18.34
N PRO A 93 -19.54 -6.53 -19.15
CA PRO A 93 -18.53 -7.12 -20.02
C PRO A 93 -17.90 -6.10 -20.96
N ARG A 94 -16.58 -5.90 -20.86
CA ARG A 94 -15.83 -4.86 -21.59
C ARG A 94 -14.35 -5.17 -21.67
N GLU A 95 -13.74 -4.70 -22.75
CA GLU A 95 -12.29 -4.62 -22.92
C GLU A 95 -11.70 -3.56 -21.98
N ILE A 96 -10.59 -3.95 -21.35
CA ILE A 96 -9.84 -3.13 -20.42
C ILE A 96 -8.34 -3.21 -20.71
N LEU A 97 -7.66 -2.13 -20.34
CA LEU A 97 -6.22 -2.03 -20.28
C LEU A 97 -5.78 -2.12 -18.82
N ILE A 98 -4.80 -2.96 -18.55
CA ILE A 98 -4.22 -3.20 -17.23
C ILE A 98 -2.78 -2.72 -17.27
N SER A 99 -2.50 -1.62 -16.59
CA SER A 99 -1.15 -1.07 -16.45
C SER A 99 -0.66 -1.27 -15.02
N VAL A 100 0.47 -1.97 -14.89
CA VAL A 100 1.11 -2.28 -13.60
C VAL A 100 2.37 -1.43 -13.47
N GLN A 101 2.49 -0.67 -12.37
CA GLN A 101 3.58 0.28 -12.17
C GLN A 101 4.05 0.28 -10.71
N TYR A 102 5.36 0.27 -10.48
CA TYR A 102 5.91 0.68 -9.18
C TYR A 102 5.84 2.21 -9.05
N ARG A 103 5.55 2.68 -7.83
CA ARG A 103 5.41 4.11 -7.54
C ARG A 103 6.29 4.48 -6.36
N TRP A 104 7.18 5.45 -6.58
CA TRP A 104 7.93 6.13 -5.54
C TRP A 104 7.25 7.44 -5.20
N PHE A 105 7.25 7.78 -3.91
CA PHE A 105 6.89 9.11 -3.46
C PHE A 105 8.10 9.76 -2.83
N THR A 106 8.24 11.06 -3.09
CA THR A 106 9.08 11.95 -2.29
C THR A 106 8.27 12.34 -1.05
N GLU A 107 8.52 11.75 0.09
CA GLU A 107 8.03 12.29 1.36
C GLU A 107 9.22 12.85 2.12
N GLN A 108 9.18 14.15 2.44
CA GLN A 108 10.23 14.81 3.23
C GLN A 108 11.66 14.60 2.69
N ASP A 109 11.83 14.71 1.37
CA ASP A 109 13.11 14.50 0.67
C ASP A 109 13.63 13.06 0.63
N GLU A 110 12.88 12.07 1.15
CA GLU A 110 13.16 10.65 0.96
C GLU A 110 12.35 10.05 -0.19
N GLU A 111 13.04 9.35 -1.11
CA GLU A 111 12.44 8.67 -2.25
C GLU A 111 12.16 7.20 -1.94
N ASN A 112 10.99 6.94 -1.35
CA ASN A 112 10.63 5.62 -0.86
C ASN A 112 9.69 4.90 -1.84
N LEU A 113 9.94 3.60 -2.09
CA LEU A 113 9.02 2.77 -2.86
C LEU A 113 7.73 2.59 -2.06
N SER A 114 6.64 3.19 -2.55
CA SER A 114 5.39 3.19 -1.80
C SER A 114 4.52 1.98 -2.09
N CYS A 115 4.35 1.66 -3.38
CA CYS A 115 3.45 0.57 -3.77
C CYS A 115 3.71 0.06 -5.19
N LEU A 116 3.21 -1.15 -5.44
CA LEU A 116 2.88 -1.60 -6.78
C LEU A 116 1.42 -1.22 -7.07
N SER A 117 1.23 -0.38 -8.08
CA SER A 117 -0.09 0.10 -8.49
C SER A 117 -0.56 -0.60 -9.76
N VAL A 118 -1.86 -0.90 -9.82
CA VAL A 118 -2.51 -1.47 -11.00
C VAL A 118 -3.63 -0.54 -11.42
N ALA A 119 -3.46 0.10 -12.58
CA ALA A 119 -4.45 0.92 -13.22
C ALA A 119 -5.28 0.08 -14.20
N LEU A 120 -6.59 0.06 -13.99
CA LEU A 120 -7.57 -0.57 -14.87
C LEU A 120 -8.32 0.53 -15.61
N THR A 121 -8.21 0.54 -16.93
CA THR A 121 -8.79 1.59 -17.77
C THR A 121 -9.68 0.93 -18.83
N SER A 122 -10.88 1.45 -19.06
CA SER A 122 -11.65 1.00 -20.22
C SER A 122 -10.91 1.38 -21.50
N VAL A 123 -10.89 0.52 -22.53
CA VAL A 123 -10.31 0.88 -23.84
C VAL A 123 -10.94 2.16 -24.41
N GLN A 124 -12.22 2.43 -24.08
CA GLN A 124 -12.90 3.67 -24.46
C GLN A 124 -12.53 4.90 -23.60
N GLY A 125 -11.62 4.77 -22.63
CA GLY A 125 -11.18 5.83 -21.72
C GLY A 125 -12.23 6.32 -20.70
N ARG A 126 -13.44 5.75 -20.71
CA ARG A 126 -14.60 6.25 -19.95
C ARG A 126 -14.48 6.14 -18.44
N TRP A 127 -13.64 5.25 -17.94
CA TRP A 127 -13.41 5.08 -16.51
C TRP A 127 -12.01 4.55 -16.24
N LYS A 128 -11.52 4.86 -15.04
CA LYS A 128 -10.26 4.38 -14.49
C LYS A 128 -10.42 3.95 -13.04
N LYS A 129 -9.85 2.81 -12.68
CA LYS A 129 -9.78 2.29 -11.31
C LYS A 129 -8.33 1.95 -10.98
N TYR A 130 -8.03 1.95 -9.69
CA TYR A 130 -6.70 1.62 -9.19
C TYR A 130 -6.80 0.57 -8.10
N LEU A 131 -5.91 -0.41 -8.14
CA LEU A 131 -5.56 -1.27 -7.03
C LEU A 131 -4.15 -0.90 -6.59
N PHE A 132 -3.90 -0.97 -5.28
CA PHE A 132 -2.61 -0.69 -4.69
C PHE A 132 -2.19 -1.90 -3.87
N PHE A 133 -0.98 -2.37 -4.11
CA PHE A 133 -0.36 -3.47 -3.41
C PHE A 133 0.84 -2.91 -2.67
N LYS A 134 0.89 -3.20 -1.36
CA LYS A 134 2.07 -2.88 -0.56
C LYS A 134 3.23 -3.75 -1.03
N VAL A 135 4.43 -3.16 -1.09
CA VAL A 135 5.68 -3.89 -1.32
C VAL A 135 6.35 -4.03 0.03
N GLU A 136 6.72 -5.25 0.38
CA GLU A 136 7.29 -5.59 1.68
C GLU A 136 8.47 -6.54 1.46
N SER A 137 9.47 -6.45 2.33
CA SER A 137 10.60 -7.39 2.38
C SER A 137 10.95 -7.67 3.83
N ASN A 138 11.40 -8.89 4.09
CA ASN A 138 12.01 -9.28 5.37
C ASN A 138 13.54 -9.13 5.33
N GLU A 139 14.11 -8.94 4.13
CA GLU A 139 15.54 -8.73 3.95
C GLU A 139 15.85 -7.26 4.21
N VAL A 140 16.68 -7.01 5.23
CA VAL A 140 17.04 -5.66 5.67
C VAL A 140 17.66 -4.85 4.55
N ASP A 141 18.59 -5.44 3.80
CA ASP A 141 19.31 -4.77 2.72
C ASP A 141 18.35 -4.36 1.60
N VAL A 142 17.39 -5.21 1.24
CA VAL A 142 16.37 -4.92 0.22
C VAL A 142 15.40 -3.85 0.71
N ALA A 143 14.99 -3.94 1.98
CA ALA A 143 14.07 -2.99 2.58
C ALA A 143 14.69 -1.58 2.61
N SER A 144 15.96 -1.50 3.03
CA SER A 144 16.74 -0.26 3.02
C SER A 144 16.95 0.26 1.61
N TRP A 145 17.39 -0.59 0.68
CA TRP A 145 17.64 -0.21 -0.72
C TRP A 145 16.42 0.45 -1.36
N LEU A 146 15.23 -0.11 -1.12
CA LEU A 146 13.98 0.39 -1.71
C LEU A 146 13.27 1.45 -0.87
N GLY A 147 13.79 1.78 0.32
CA GLY A 147 13.12 2.66 1.26
C GLY A 147 11.74 2.13 1.70
N ILE A 148 11.58 0.81 1.82
CA ILE A 148 10.32 0.19 2.26
C ILE A 148 10.38 -0.25 3.72
N HIS A 149 9.26 -0.14 4.41
CA HIS A 149 9.15 -0.68 5.76
C HIS A 149 9.26 -2.21 5.77
N ARG A 150 9.91 -2.74 6.82
CA ARG A 150 9.93 -4.17 7.10
C ARG A 150 8.51 -4.70 7.29
N CYS A 151 8.30 -5.96 6.92
CA CYS A 151 7.05 -6.64 7.23
C CYS A 151 6.99 -6.88 8.75
N PRO A 152 5.84 -6.62 9.41
CA PRO A 152 5.65 -7.04 10.78
C PRO A 152 5.79 -8.55 10.92
N GLU A 153 6.43 -8.99 12.00
CA GLU A 153 6.54 -10.40 12.33
C GLU A 153 5.15 -11.03 12.54
N PRO A 154 4.95 -12.33 12.21
CA PRO A 154 3.66 -12.99 12.37
C PRO A 154 3.12 -12.96 13.80
N ALA A 155 4.02 -12.94 14.80
CA ALA A 155 3.67 -12.77 16.20
C ALA A 155 3.44 -11.28 16.50
N VAL A 156 2.17 -10.86 16.53
CA VAL A 156 1.76 -9.44 16.67
C VAL A 156 2.41 -8.74 17.88
N TRP A 157 2.68 -9.46 18.97
CA TRP A 157 3.19 -8.92 20.24
C TRP A 157 4.67 -9.27 20.51
N CYS A 158 5.42 -9.67 19.48
CA CYS A 158 6.86 -9.90 19.66
C CYS A 158 7.62 -8.58 19.90
N PRO A 159 8.79 -8.62 20.56
CA PRO A 159 9.63 -7.45 20.79
C PRO A 159 9.90 -6.64 19.53
N GLU A 160 10.14 -7.31 18.40
CA GLU A 160 10.50 -6.69 17.12
C GLU A 160 9.34 -5.83 16.55
N ASN A 161 8.10 -6.33 16.65
CA ASN A 161 6.93 -5.55 16.25
C ASN A 161 6.65 -4.38 17.20
N ILE A 162 6.92 -4.54 18.48
CA ILE A 162 6.75 -3.48 19.47
C ILE A 162 7.76 -2.35 19.21
N GLU A 163 9.02 -2.71 19.02
CA GLU A 163 10.11 -1.78 18.67
C GLU A 163 9.77 -1.04 17.37
N TRP A 164 9.35 -1.76 16.32
CA TRP A 164 8.92 -1.14 15.07
C TRP A 164 7.77 -0.14 15.24
N VAL A 165 6.76 -0.46 16.05
CA VAL A 165 5.66 0.48 16.34
C VAL A 165 6.16 1.68 17.14
N GLN A 166 7.08 1.49 18.10
CA GLN A 166 7.66 2.57 18.89
C GLN A 166 8.44 3.53 17.99
N ASP A 167 9.33 3.03 17.13
CA ASP A 167 10.09 3.83 16.17
C ASP A 167 9.16 4.65 15.26
N LEU A 168 8.09 4.02 14.75
CA LEU A 168 7.11 4.70 13.90
C LEU A 168 6.40 5.85 14.63
N LEU A 169 6.07 5.65 15.91
CA LEU A 169 5.45 6.69 16.75
C LEU A 169 6.45 7.84 17.02
N GLU A 170 7.70 7.53 17.35
CA GLU A 170 8.74 8.54 17.61
C GLU A 170 9.01 9.40 16.37
N THR A 171 9.19 8.79 15.20
CA THR A 171 9.36 9.52 13.92
C THR A 171 8.15 10.40 13.61
N THR A 172 6.93 9.90 13.89
CA THR A 172 5.70 10.68 13.68
C THR A 172 5.63 11.88 14.62
N ASP A 173 5.97 11.71 15.90
CA ASP A 173 5.98 12.80 16.88
C ASP A 173 6.99 13.90 16.48
N ASN A 174 8.17 13.49 16.00
CA ASN A 174 9.20 14.41 15.53
C ASN A 174 8.77 15.18 14.27
N ALA A 175 7.98 14.55 13.38
CA ALA A 175 7.43 15.18 12.17
C ALA A 175 6.16 16.02 12.43
N ALA A 176 5.44 15.78 13.54
CA ALA A 176 4.12 16.35 13.82
C ALA A 176 4.18 17.78 14.40
N ASN A 177 4.67 18.74 13.61
CA ASN A 177 4.48 20.18 13.87
C ASN A 177 3.08 20.69 13.50
N SER A 178 2.15 19.83 13.08
CA SER A 178 0.83 20.24 12.62
C SER A 178 -0.21 20.24 13.74
N SER A 179 -0.64 21.42 14.16
CA SER A 179 -1.70 21.66 15.15
C SER A 179 -3.11 21.30 14.69
N THR A 180 -3.28 20.73 13.50
CA THR A 180 -4.62 20.52 12.92
C THR A 180 -5.10 19.08 13.07
N ILE A 181 -6.30 18.94 13.64
CA ILE A 181 -7.02 17.67 13.72
C ILE A 181 -7.11 17.08 12.30
N PRO A 182 -6.68 15.81 12.09
CA PRO A 182 -6.75 15.16 10.79
C PRO A 182 -8.18 15.21 10.23
N ARG A 183 -8.35 15.76 9.02
CA ARG A 183 -9.65 15.72 8.34
C ARG A 183 -10.03 14.26 8.11
N GLY A 184 -11.16 13.83 8.68
CA GLY A 184 -11.71 12.49 8.45
C GLY A 184 -11.66 11.53 9.64
N LEU A 185 -11.45 12.01 10.87
CA LEU A 185 -11.63 11.18 12.06
C LEU A 185 -13.05 10.57 12.12
N PRO A 186 -13.20 9.32 12.59
CA PRO A 186 -14.49 8.75 12.93
C PRO A 186 -15.24 9.64 13.92
N THR A 187 -16.58 9.69 13.86
CA THR A 187 -17.38 10.52 14.79
C THR A 187 -17.27 10.12 16.26
N ARG A 188 -16.69 8.95 16.54
CA ARG A 188 -16.46 8.38 17.86
C ARG A 188 -15.08 7.73 17.89
N LEU A 189 -14.31 8.04 18.91
CA LEU A 189 -13.01 7.44 19.22
C LEU A 189 -13.11 6.70 20.55
N ILE A 190 -12.18 5.78 20.78
CA ILE A 190 -11.92 5.21 22.11
C ILE A 190 -10.67 5.91 22.61
N ASP A 191 -10.83 6.73 23.64
CA ASP A 191 -9.72 7.31 24.39
C ASP A 191 -9.22 6.23 25.36
N VAL A 192 -8.02 5.73 25.12
CA VAL A 192 -7.36 4.70 25.94
C VAL A 192 -6.57 5.31 27.10
N GLY A 193 -6.51 6.64 27.20
CA GLY A 193 -5.74 7.37 28.19
C GLY A 193 -4.23 7.33 27.97
N GLU A 194 -3.50 8.11 28.77
CA GLU A 194 -2.04 8.23 28.69
C GLU A 194 -1.31 7.20 29.54
N THR A 195 -2.00 6.57 30.50
CA THR A 195 -1.42 5.60 31.43
C THR A 195 -2.33 4.40 31.59
N TRP A 196 -1.74 3.29 32.02
CA TRP A 196 -2.44 2.03 32.34
C TRP A 196 -3.54 2.16 33.41
N THR A 197 -3.61 3.28 34.12
CA THR A 197 -4.63 3.55 35.13
C THR A 197 -5.89 4.19 34.56
N CYS A 198 -5.85 4.67 33.32
CA CYS A 198 -7.00 5.25 32.66
C CYS A 198 -7.93 4.16 32.13
N SER A 199 -9.21 4.21 32.52
CA SER A 199 -10.22 3.34 31.92
C SER A 199 -10.56 3.84 30.51
N PRO A 200 -10.54 2.97 29.49
CA PRO A 200 -10.91 3.35 28.14
C PRO A 200 -12.34 3.94 28.10
N ARG A 201 -12.52 5.05 27.39
CA ARG A 201 -13.81 5.74 27.27
C ARG A 201 -14.14 6.11 25.84
N ILE A 202 -15.42 6.17 25.52
CA ILE A 202 -15.87 6.64 24.21
C ILE A 202 -15.85 8.17 24.22
N MET A 203 -15.19 8.76 23.23
CA MET A 203 -15.11 10.21 23.01
C MET A 203 -15.74 10.56 21.66
N HIS A 204 -16.54 11.62 21.60
CA HIS A 204 -17.04 12.13 20.34
C HIS A 204 -16.06 13.15 19.76
N THR A 205 -15.76 13.05 18.46
CA THR A 205 -14.79 13.96 17.85
C THR A 205 -15.25 15.41 17.76
N ALA A 206 -16.56 15.65 17.89
CA ALA A 206 -17.10 16.99 18.02
C ALA A 206 -16.71 17.66 19.35
N ASP A 207 -16.44 16.86 20.38
CA ASP A 207 -16.13 17.30 21.73
C ASP A 207 -14.62 17.51 21.95
N LEU A 208 -13.79 17.14 20.96
CA LEU A 208 -12.33 17.32 21.02
C LEU A 208 -11.93 18.80 21.10
N GLY A 209 -12.76 19.74 20.61
CA GLY A 209 -12.40 21.16 20.57
C GLY A 209 -11.07 21.39 19.86
N GLU A 210 -10.11 22.01 20.55
CA GLU A 210 -8.72 22.21 20.09
C GLU A 210 -7.76 21.09 20.54
N GLN A 211 -8.25 20.06 21.25
CA GLN A 211 -7.39 18.98 21.72
C GLN A 211 -6.73 18.25 20.55
N ARG A 212 -5.42 18.10 20.65
CA ARG A 212 -4.63 17.36 19.68
C ARG A 212 -4.83 15.87 19.92
N VAL A 213 -5.40 15.19 18.93
CA VAL A 213 -5.33 13.74 18.85
C VAL A 213 -3.92 13.38 18.43
N ARG A 214 -3.09 12.93 19.38
CA ARG A 214 -1.70 12.52 19.11
C ARG A 214 -1.66 11.28 18.22
N TYR A 215 -2.47 10.28 18.58
CA TYR A 215 -2.58 9.02 17.85
C TYR A 215 -4.04 8.56 17.76
N CYS A 216 -4.42 7.97 16.64
CA CYS A 216 -5.73 7.35 16.45
C CYS A 216 -5.59 6.07 15.63
N ALA A 217 -5.86 4.93 16.25
CA ALA A 217 -5.94 3.65 15.55
C ALA A 217 -7.37 3.37 15.08
N LEU A 218 -7.53 3.02 13.80
CA LEU A 218 -8.82 2.57 13.27
C LEU A 218 -9.02 1.09 13.58
N SER A 219 -9.73 0.80 14.67
CA SER A 219 -10.24 -0.55 14.94
C SER A 219 -11.42 -0.86 14.00
N TYR A 220 -11.22 -1.71 13.00
CA TYR A 220 -12.33 -2.34 12.30
C TYR A 220 -12.92 -3.42 13.19
N CYS A 221 -14.18 -3.25 13.62
CA CYS A 221 -14.85 -4.28 14.41
C CYS A 221 -14.95 -5.59 13.62
N TRP A 222 -14.33 -6.65 14.12
CA TRP A 222 -14.40 -8.02 13.63
C TRP A 222 -15.70 -8.73 14.05
N GLY A 223 -16.84 -8.02 13.98
CA GLY A 223 -18.15 -8.63 14.26
C GLY A 223 -18.49 -9.68 13.20
N GLY A 224 -19.10 -10.81 13.60
CA GLY A 224 -19.57 -11.82 12.66
C GLY A 224 -20.55 -11.24 11.62
N GLN A 225 -20.68 -11.90 10.46
CA GLN A 225 -21.48 -11.42 9.30
C GLN A 225 -22.86 -10.83 9.68
N LYS A 226 -23.51 -11.36 10.73
CA LYS A 226 -24.82 -10.89 11.20
C LYS A 226 -24.81 -9.49 11.86
N MET A 227 -23.70 -9.03 12.43
CA MET A 227 -23.57 -7.68 13.01
C MET A 227 -23.11 -6.62 12.00
N LEU A 228 -22.61 -7.03 10.83
CA LEU A 228 -22.19 -6.14 9.76
C LEU A 228 -23.37 -5.68 8.88
N ARG A 229 -24.47 -5.21 9.48
CA ARG A 229 -25.46 -4.40 8.74
C ARG A 229 -24.87 -3.01 8.49
N ARG A 230 -23.94 -2.93 7.54
CA ARG A 230 -23.27 -1.68 7.12
C ARG A 230 -24.10 -0.96 6.06
N SER A 231 -24.39 0.32 6.27
CA SER A 231 -24.82 1.24 5.19
C SER A 231 -23.65 1.46 4.23
N SER A 232 -23.48 0.55 3.28
CA SER A 232 -22.38 0.43 2.32
C SER A 232 -22.04 1.72 1.55
N ARG A 233 -23.01 2.64 1.39
CA ARG A 233 -22.83 3.92 0.67
C ARG A 233 -21.92 4.93 1.37
N ARG A 234 -21.82 4.95 2.71
CA ARG A 234 -21.06 6.00 3.44
C ARG A 234 -19.59 5.64 3.72
N GLN A 235 -19.21 4.38 3.59
CA GLN A 235 -17.86 3.93 3.94
C GLN A 235 -16.86 4.08 2.78
N LYS A 236 -17.30 3.84 1.54
CA LYS A 236 -16.48 4.05 0.32
C LYS A 236 -16.09 5.52 0.10
N SER A 237 -16.96 6.48 0.46
CA SER A 237 -16.62 7.90 0.37
C SER A 237 -15.65 8.33 1.48
N ARG A 238 -15.79 7.79 2.70
CA ARG A 238 -14.89 8.09 3.83
C ARG A 238 -13.47 7.56 3.62
N TYR A 239 -13.33 6.35 3.05
CA TYR A 239 -12.01 5.79 2.74
C TYR A 239 -11.27 6.59 1.66
N ARG A 240 -12.00 7.04 0.62
CA ARG A 240 -11.45 7.94 -0.40
C ARG A 240 -10.97 9.25 0.20
N ASN A 241 -11.75 9.82 1.12
CA ASN A 241 -11.39 11.08 1.76
C ASN A 241 -10.20 10.96 2.72
N PHE A 242 -10.03 9.81 3.39
CA PHE A 242 -8.89 9.57 4.28
C PHE A 242 -7.59 9.40 3.48
N ALA A 243 -7.62 8.59 2.41
CA ALA A 243 -6.47 8.40 1.52
C ALA A 243 -6.15 9.64 0.66
N SER A 244 -7.14 10.51 0.40
CA SER A 244 -6.91 11.78 -0.28
C SER A 244 -6.46 12.90 0.66
N ALA A 245 -6.79 12.84 1.95
CA ALA A 245 -6.37 13.84 2.94
C ALA A 245 -4.89 13.71 3.30
N SER A 246 -4.35 12.48 3.27
CA SER A 246 -2.90 12.24 3.32
C SER A 246 -2.20 12.70 2.04
N GLN A 247 -2.89 12.71 0.88
CA GLN A 247 -2.37 13.23 -0.39
C GLN A 247 -2.54 14.76 -0.55
N SER A 248 -3.40 15.41 0.24
CA SER A 248 -3.70 16.85 0.12
C SER A 248 -2.92 17.74 1.10
N ARG A 249 -1.86 17.21 1.74
CA ARG A 249 -0.85 18.03 2.42
C ARG A 249 0.36 18.18 1.50
N ARG A 250 0.16 19.01 0.46
CA ARG A 250 1.18 19.84 -0.20
C ARG A 250 0.50 21.14 -0.59
#